data_AF-A0A7Y3ELY7-F1
#
_entry.id   AF-A0A7Y3ELY7-F1
#
_cell.length_a   1.000
_cell.length_b   1.000
_cell.length_c   1.000
_cell.angle_alpha   90.00
_cell.angle_beta   90.00
_cell.angle_gamma   90.00
#
_symmetry.space_group_name_H-M   'P 1'
#
loop_
_entity.id
_entity.type
_entity.pdbx_description
1 polymer ?
#
loop_
_entity_poly.entity_id
_entity_poly.type
_entity_poly.pdbx_seq_one_letter_code
_entity_poly.pdbx_strand_id
1 'polypeptide(L)'
;GGLVDFHTRNKYLILSHSQEHYRKMGKLVARGKKLQPDQLFDEYEALLLSALRLKATLKKNINVLMHILGFFKRDLTSFEKQELLTIIEQYRSGYVPLIVPITLIKHYVMKYDQPWLKIQTYLNPHPFELKLRNYF
;
A
#
# COMPACT_ATOMS: atom_id res chain seq x y z
N GLY A 1 -19.89 -2.73 1.56
CA GLY A 1 -19.93 -4.18 1.80
C GLY A 1 -18.60 -4.63 2.35
N GLY A 2 -18.58 -5.67 3.20
CA GLY A 2 -17.38 -6.06 3.96
C GLY A 2 -16.15 -6.33 3.10
N LEU A 3 -16.30 -7.07 1.98
CA LEU A 3 -15.17 -7.37 1.09
C LEU A 3 -14.58 -6.12 0.42
N VAL A 4 -15.42 -5.15 0.05
CA VAL A 4 -14.95 -3.89 -0.55
C VAL A 4 -14.10 -3.11 0.44
N ASP A 5 -14.52 -3.04 1.71
CA ASP A 5 -13.76 -2.37 2.77
C ASP A 5 -12.44 -3.10 3.04
N PHE A 6 -12.48 -4.43 3.20
CA PHE A 6 -11.29 -5.25 3.38
C PHE A 6 -10.28 -5.07 2.23
N HIS A 7 -10.74 -5.11 0.99
CA HIS A 7 -9.88 -4.88 -0.17
C HIS A 7 -9.31 -3.46 -0.16
N THR A 8 -10.13 -2.46 0.14
CA THR A 8 -9.71 -1.05 0.18
C THR A 8 -8.58 -0.82 1.16
N ARG A 9 -8.63 -1.43 2.35
CA ARG A 9 -7.57 -1.34 3.38
C ARG A 9 -6.26 -2.02 2.99
N ASN A 10 -6.34 -3.07 2.16
CA ASN A 10 -5.19 -3.94 1.85
C ASN A 10 -4.64 -3.76 0.43
N LYS A 11 -5.26 -2.93 -0.42
CA LYS A 11 -4.90 -2.82 -1.84
C LYS A 11 -3.44 -2.41 -2.06
N TYR A 12 -2.85 -1.55 -1.23
CA TYR A 12 -1.43 -1.19 -1.36
C TYR A 12 -0.47 -2.26 -0.84
N LEU A 13 -0.89 -3.06 0.14
CA LEU A 13 -0.16 -4.28 0.50
C LEU A 13 -0.13 -5.20 -0.73
N ILE A 14 -1.29 -5.50 -1.32
CA ILE A 14 -1.38 -6.34 -2.52
C ILE A 14 -0.53 -5.77 -3.66
N LEU A 15 -0.58 -4.45 -3.91
CA LEU A 15 0.23 -3.81 -4.95
C LEU A 15 1.74 -3.95 -4.70
N SER A 16 2.18 -3.90 -3.44
CA SER A 16 3.58 -4.11 -3.08
C SER A 16 4.07 -5.53 -3.41
N HIS A 17 3.15 -6.51 -3.45
CA HIS A 17 3.45 -7.89 -3.82
C HIS A 17 3.25 -8.16 -5.32
N SER A 18 2.18 -7.66 -5.94
CA SER A 18 1.90 -7.84 -7.37
C SER A 18 0.89 -6.84 -7.93
N GLN A 19 1.32 -6.09 -8.96
CA GLN A 19 0.43 -5.20 -9.72
C GLN A 19 -0.64 -5.97 -10.51
N GLU A 20 -0.32 -7.18 -10.98
CA GLU A 20 -1.27 -8.03 -11.68
C GLU A 20 -2.43 -8.44 -10.75
N HIS A 21 -2.11 -8.94 -9.55
CA HIS A 21 -3.11 -9.34 -8.56
C HIS A 21 -3.93 -8.12 -8.10
N TYR A 22 -3.28 -6.98 -7.85
CA TYR A 22 -3.97 -5.72 -7.53
C TYR A 22 -5.06 -5.39 -8.57
N ARG A 23 -4.74 -5.50 -9.87
CA ARG A 23 -5.70 -5.25 -10.95
C ARG A 23 -6.80 -6.31 -11.02
N LYS A 24 -6.45 -7.60 -10.92
CA LYS A 24 -7.41 -8.71 -10.99
C LYS A 24 -8.40 -8.65 -9.81
N MET A 25 -7.90 -8.49 -8.60
CA MET A 25 -8.72 -8.43 -7.38
C MET A 25 -9.60 -7.18 -7.35
N GLY A 26 -9.09 -6.02 -7.80
CA GLY A 26 -9.92 -4.82 -7.92
C GLY A 26 -11.12 -5.02 -8.88
N LYS A 27 -10.91 -5.69 -10.02
CA LYS A 27 -11.99 -6.06 -10.94
C LYS A 27 -12.97 -7.05 -10.32
N LEU A 28 -12.47 -8.05 -9.59
CA LEU A 28 -13.29 -9.04 -8.90
C LEU A 28 -14.21 -8.38 -7.86
N VAL A 29 -13.67 -7.50 -7.02
CA VAL A 29 -14.43 -6.76 -6.02
C VAL A 29 -15.48 -5.85 -6.66
N ALA A 30 -15.14 -5.16 -7.75
CA ALA A 30 -16.08 -4.27 -8.46
C ALA A 30 -17.27 -5.03 -9.06
N ARG A 31 -17.06 -6.25 -9.58
CA ARG A 31 -18.14 -7.09 -10.13
C ARG A 31 -18.81 -8.00 -9.09
N GLY A 32 -18.35 -8.00 -7.84
CA GLY A 32 -18.73 -8.98 -6.81
C GLY A 32 -20.22 -9.05 -6.51
N LYS A 33 -20.98 -7.96 -6.72
CA LYS A 33 -22.45 -7.96 -6.58
C LYS A 33 -23.18 -8.91 -7.55
N LYS A 34 -22.51 -9.37 -8.60
CA LYS A 34 -23.07 -10.28 -9.62
C LYS A 34 -22.75 -11.75 -9.38
N LEU A 35 -21.94 -12.05 -8.36
CA LEU A 35 -21.48 -13.40 -8.04
C LEU A 35 -22.19 -13.91 -6.79
N GLN A 36 -22.30 -15.23 -6.68
CA GLN A 36 -22.71 -15.85 -5.43
C GLN A 36 -21.64 -15.59 -4.35
N PRO A 37 -22.03 -15.31 -3.09
CA PRO A 37 -21.09 -14.94 -2.04
C PRO A 37 -19.93 -15.93 -1.87
N ASP A 38 -20.23 -17.22 -1.79
CA ASP A 38 -19.21 -18.26 -1.56
C ASP A 38 -18.17 -18.29 -2.69
N GLN A 39 -18.64 -18.28 -3.94
CA GLN A 39 -17.76 -18.20 -5.11
C GLN A 39 -16.88 -16.94 -5.09
N LEU A 40 -17.44 -15.79 -4.70
CA LEU A 40 -16.69 -14.55 -4.61
C LEU A 40 -15.58 -14.63 -3.56
N PHE A 41 -15.87 -15.21 -2.39
CA PHE A 41 -14.88 -15.36 -1.33
C PHE A 41 -13.78 -16.34 -1.69
N ASP A 42 -14.13 -17.50 -2.28
CA ASP A 42 -13.15 -18.50 -2.73
C ASP A 42 -12.20 -17.93 -3.79
N GLU A 43 -12.73 -17.25 -4.82
CA GLU A 43 -11.92 -16.59 -5.85
C GLU A 43 -11.03 -15.50 -5.24
N TYR A 44 -11.54 -14.72 -4.30
CA TYR A 44 -10.80 -13.63 -3.68
C TYR A 44 -9.68 -14.15 -2.78
N GLU A 45 -9.94 -15.17 -1.96
CA GLU A 45 -8.96 -15.79 -1.07
C GLU A 45 -7.81 -16.40 -1.87
N ALA A 46 -8.12 -17.18 -2.91
CA ALA A 46 -7.11 -17.80 -3.77
C ALA A 46 -6.18 -16.74 -4.39
N LEU A 47 -6.74 -15.62 -4.87
CA LEU A 47 -5.96 -14.49 -5.41
C LEU A 47 -5.14 -13.77 -4.33
N LEU A 48 -5.67 -13.62 -3.12
CA LEU A 48 -4.97 -12.96 -2.03
C LEU A 48 -3.75 -13.78 -1.60
N LEU A 49 -3.92 -15.09 -1.38
CA LEU A 49 -2.85 -15.98 -0.96
C LEU A 49 -1.74 -16.08 -2.02
N SER A 50 -2.13 -16.18 -3.30
CA SER A 50 -1.17 -16.18 -4.41
C SER A 50 -0.40 -14.86 -4.52
N ALA A 51 -1.05 -13.71 -4.27
CA ALA A 51 -0.36 -12.43 -4.19
C ALA A 51 0.65 -12.38 -3.05
N LEU A 52 0.24 -12.74 -1.82
CA LEU A 52 1.07 -12.61 -0.61
C LEU A 52 2.28 -13.57 -0.59
N ARG A 53 2.23 -14.68 -1.35
CA ARG A 53 3.39 -15.58 -1.55
C ARG A 53 4.53 -14.91 -2.33
N LEU A 54 4.24 -13.90 -3.15
CA LEU A 54 5.26 -13.20 -3.94
C LEU A 54 6.05 -12.25 -3.06
N LYS A 55 7.36 -12.11 -3.26
CA LYS A 55 8.15 -11.12 -2.51
C LYS A 55 7.73 -9.69 -2.89
N ALA A 56 7.56 -8.85 -1.87
CA ALA A 56 7.50 -7.40 -2.04
C ALA A 56 8.92 -6.87 -2.30
N THR A 57 9.17 -6.44 -3.53
CA THR A 57 10.51 -6.00 -3.94
C THR A 57 10.67 -4.49 -3.80
N LEU A 58 11.93 -4.03 -3.76
CA LEU A 58 12.28 -2.60 -3.77
C LEU A 58 11.49 -1.82 -4.83
N LYS A 59 11.55 -2.26 -6.09
CA LYS A 59 10.84 -1.65 -7.22
C LYS A 59 9.32 -1.57 -7.00
N LYS A 60 8.70 -2.63 -6.45
CA LYS A 60 7.25 -2.64 -6.19
C LYS A 60 6.88 -1.72 -5.04
N ASN A 61 7.68 -1.68 -3.97
CA ASN A 61 7.49 -0.75 -2.87
C ASN A 61 7.61 0.71 -3.34
N ILE A 62 8.62 1.05 -4.14
CA ILE A 62 8.74 2.39 -4.74
C ILE A 62 7.49 2.74 -5.54
N ASN A 63 6.97 1.80 -6.35
CA ASN A 63 5.73 2.02 -7.08
C ASN A 63 4.54 2.32 -6.15
N VAL A 64 4.44 1.64 -5.00
CA VAL A 64 3.43 1.95 -3.96
C VAL A 64 3.63 3.35 -3.39
N LEU A 65 4.86 3.70 -2.98
CA LEU A 65 5.18 5.01 -2.41
C LEU A 65 4.85 6.15 -3.39
N MET A 66 5.21 6.01 -4.67
CA MET A 66 4.89 6.98 -5.72
C MET A 66 3.38 7.09 -5.96
N HIS A 67 2.64 5.98 -5.89
CA HIS A 67 1.19 6.01 -6.01
C HIS A 67 0.54 6.74 -4.81
N ILE A 68 1.04 6.52 -3.60
CA ILE A 68 0.58 7.22 -2.39
C ILE A 68 0.91 8.72 -2.45
N LEU A 69 2.10 9.09 -2.93
CA LEU A 69 2.48 10.49 -3.15
C LEU A 69 1.44 11.24 -4.01
N GLY A 70 0.82 10.55 -4.98
CA GLY A 70 -0.22 11.12 -5.84
C GLY A 70 -1.47 11.62 -5.10
N PHE A 71 -1.78 11.08 -3.91
CA PHE A 71 -2.91 11.55 -3.10
C PHE A 71 -2.69 12.97 -2.57
N PHE A 72 -1.44 13.35 -2.37
CA PHE A 72 -1.08 14.65 -1.80
C PHE A 72 -0.80 15.71 -2.87
N LYS A 73 -1.21 15.49 -4.12
CA LYS A 73 -0.91 16.39 -5.26
C LYS A 73 -1.33 17.84 -5.00
N ARG A 74 -2.38 18.06 -4.19
CA ARG A 74 -2.91 19.39 -3.86
C ARG A 74 -2.59 19.83 -2.43
N ASP A 75 -1.89 19.01 -1.66
CA ASP A 75 -1.71 19.21 -0.22
C ASP A 75 -0.27 19.60 0.13
N LEU A 76 0.70 18.86 -0.41
CA LEU A 76 2.11 19.12 -0.14
C LEU A 76 2.55 20.41 -0.79
N THR A 77 3.26 21.23 -0.02
CA THR A 77 4.08 22.31 -0.58
C THR A 77 5.17 21.74 -1.48
N SER A 78 5.76 22.58 -2.33
CA SER A 78 6.89 22.19 -3.17
C SER A 78 8.06 21.62 -2.35
N PHE A 79 8.30 22.17 -1.16
CA PHE A 79 9.34 21.71 -0.25
C PHE A 79 9.06 20.31 0.28
N GLU A 80 7.87 20.07 0.84
CA GLU A 80 7.49 18.77 1.41
C GLU A 80 7.43 17.66 0.35
N LYS A 81 6.94 18.01 -0.85
CA LYS A 81 6.97 17.11 -1.99
C LYS A 81 8.41 16.73 -2.35
N GLN A 82 9.32 17.68 -2.38
CA GLN A 82 10.72 17.43 -2.67
C GLN A 82 11.38 16.59 -1.58
N GLU A 83 11.10 16.86 -0.31
CA GLU A 83 11.58 16.06 0.82
C GLU A 83 11.15 14.58 0.68
N LEU A 84 9.85 14.33 0.42
CA LEU A 84 9.35 12.97 0.26
C LEU A 84 9.96 12.27 -0.97
N LEU A 85 10.13 12.97 -2.08
CA LEU A 85 10.81 12.43 -3.26
C LEU A 85 12.27 12.06 -2.96
N THR A 86 12.99 12.91 -2.24
CA THR A 86 14.38 12.65 -1.82
C THR A 86 14.46 11.40 -0.95
N ILE A 87 13.57 11.23 0.03
CA ILE A 87 13.58 10.03 0.89
C ILE A 87 13.23 8.77 0.08
N ILE A 88 12.28 8.85 -0.86
CA ILE A 88 11.97 7.71 -1.75
C ILE A 88 13.19 7.32 -2.58
N GLU A 89 13.98 8.30 -3.04
CA GLU A 89 15.20 8.04 -3.79
C GLU A 89 16.31 7.44 -2.91
N GLN A 90 16.49 7.95 -1.68
CA GLN A 90 17.40 7.34 -0.72
C GLN A 90 17.04 5.88 -0.43
N TYR A 91 15.74 5.55 -0.33
CA TYR A 91 15.27 4.18 -0.22
C TYR A 91 15.58 3.36 -1.48
N ARG A 92 15.37 3.94 -2.67
CA ARG A 92 15.74 3.29 -3.95
C ARG A 92 17.23 2.95 -4.01
N SER A 93 18.09 3.84 -3.54
CA SER A 93 19.54 3.61 -3.51
C SER A 93 20.00 2.71 -2.35
N GLY A 94 19.11 2.30 -1.44
CA GLY A 94 19.45 1.47 -0.29
C GLY A 94 20.08 2.21 0.88
N TYR A 95 20.11 3.55 0.86
CA TYR A 95 20.66 4.37 1.95
C TYR A 95 19.78 4.38 3.20
N VAL A 96 18.47 4.20 3.03
CA VAL A 96 17.50 4.13 4.14
C VAL A 96 16.58 2.93 3.96
N PRO A 97 16.10 2.31 5.05
CA PRO A 97 15.12 1.23 4.98
C PRO A 97 13.72 1.76 4.64
N LEU A 98 12.83 0.88 4.17
CA LEU A 98 11.45 1.20 3.78
C LEU A 98 10.65 1.93 4.89
N ILE A 99 10.97 1.69 6.16
CA ILE A 99 10.26 2.32 7.27
C ILE A 99 10.42 3.86 7.28
N VAL A 100 11.51 4.41 6.73
CA VAL A 100 11.75 5.85 6.68
C VAL A 100 10.73 6.57 5.79
N PRO A 101 10.57 6.23 4.48
CA PRO A 101 9.52 6.83 3.65
C PRO A 101 8.12 6.51 4.18
N ILE A 102 7.87 5.34 4.77
CA ILE A 102 6.57 5.04 5.40
C ILE A 102 6.28 6.04 6.53
N THR A 103 7.25 6.32 7.39
CA THR A 103 7.07 7.22 8.54
C THR A 103 6.78 8.64 8.08
N LEU A 104 7.50 9.16 7.07
CA LEU A 104 7.22 10.49 6.53
C LEU A 104 5.83 10.56 5.86
N ILE A 105 5.45 9.51 5.10
CA ILE A 105 4.10 9.44 4.53
C ILE A 105 3.04 9.44 5.64
N LYS A 106 3.23 8.68 6.73
CA LYS A 106 2.29 8.68 7.87
C LYS A 106 2.15 10.07 8.47
N HIS A 107 3.25 10.80 8.63
CA HIS A 107 3.22 12.20 9.08
C HIS A 107 2.31 13.04 8.19
N TYR A 108 2.48 12.98 6.86
CA TYR A 108 1.64 13.72 5.92
C TYR A 108 0.18 13.24 5.89
N VAL A 109 -0.06 11.94 6.04
CA VAL A 109 -1.43 11.40 6.18
C VAL A 109 -2.16 12.01 7.38
N MET A 110 -1.46 12.20 8.50
CA MET A 110 -2.02 12.82 9.70
C MET A 110 -2.20 14.33 9.53
N LYS A 111 -1.16 15.02 9.02
CA LYS A 111 -1.16 16.48 8.82
C LYS A 111 -2.28 16.96 7.91
N TYR A 112 -2.50 16.26 6.80
CA TYR A 112 -3.49 16.63 5.78
C TYR A 112 -4.80 15.86 5.89
N ASP A 113 -4.99 15.11 6.99
CA ASP A 113 -6.20 14.32 7.25
C ASP A 113 -6.64 13.48 6.03
N GLN A 114 -5.75 12.62 5.50
CA GLN A 114 -6.04 11.81 4.32
C GLN A 114 -6.81 10.52 4.70
N PRO A 115 -8.16 10.48 4.66
CA PRO A 115 -8.94 9.42 5.29
C PRO A 115 -8.70 8.05 4.65
N TRP A 116 -8.52 8.03 3.32
CA TRP A 116 -8.30 6.80 2.56
C TRP A 116 -6.95 6.15 2.85
N LEU A 117 -5.95 6.96 3.20
CA LEU A 117 -4.60 6.47 3.51
C LEU A 117 -4.48 6.05 4.98
N LYS A 118 -5.21 6.68 5.90
CA LYS A 118 -5.22 6.33 7.33
C LYS A 118 -5.55 4.86 7.59
N ILE A 119 -6.42 4.27 6.77
CA ILE A 119 -6.87 2.89 6.93
C ILE A 119 -5.98 1.85 6.23
N GLN A 120 -4.92 2.27 5.52
CA GLN A 120 -4.11 1.36 4.72
C GLN A 120 -3.17 0.51 5.60
N THR A 121 -3.32 -0.81 5.54
CA THR A 121 -2.43 -1.77 6.23
C THR A 121 -0.96 -1.59 5.84
N TYR A 122 -0.69 -1.18 4.59
CA TYR A 122 0.67 -0.93 4.10
C TYR A 122 1.42 0.14 4.92
N LEU A 123 0.70 1.20 5.34
CA LEU A 123 1.24 2.32 6.13
C LEU A 123 1.20 2.06 7.63
N ASN A 124 0.45 1.05 8.07
CA ASN A 124 0.37 0.61 9.45
C ASN A 124 0.71 -0.88 9.55
N PRO A 125 1.93 -1.30 9.17
CA PRO A 125 2.33 -2.67 9.41
C PRO A 125 2.31 -2.95 10.92
N HIS A 126 2.00 -4.20 11.29
CA HIS A 126 1.91 -4.76 12.64
C HIS A 126 2.95 -4.21 13.65
N PRO A 127 2.67 -4.34 14.98
CA PRO A 127 3.29 -3.54 16.04
C PRO A 127 4.79 -3.38 15.90
N PHE A 128 5.24 -2.15 16.14
CA PHE A 128 6.63 -1.69 16.08
C PHE A 128 7.63 -2.64 16.78
N GLU A 129 7.13 -3.39 17.77
CA GLU A 129 7.78 -4.40 18.58
C GLU A 129 8.44 -5.53 17.79
N LEU A 130 7.92 -5.90 16.62
CA LEU A 130 8.46 -7.04 15.86
C LEU A 130 9.75 -6.70 15.08
N LYS A 131 10.13 -5.42 14.96
CA LYS A 131 11.35 -4.91 14.28
C LYS A 131 11.62 -5.41 12.86
N LEU A 132 10.69 -6.14 12.22
CA LEU A 132 10.91 -6.84 10.94
C LEU A 132 11.25 -5.95 9.74
N ARG A 133 11.06 -4.62 9.84
CA ARG A 133 11.30 -3.65 8.76
C ARG A 133 12.47 -2.69 9.03
N ASN A 134 13.27 -2.95 10.07
CA ASN A 134 14.42 -2.13 10.46
C ASN A 134 15.76 -2.67 9.95
N TYR A 135 15.75 -3.72 9.13
CA TYR A 135 16.97 -4.39 8.68
C TYR A 135 17.31 -3.99 7.24
N PHE A 136 18.59 -3.65 7.04
CA PHE A 136 19.24 -3.43 5.76
C PHE A 136 19.52 -4.76 5.06
#